data_AF-A0A1F9Z550-F1
#
_entry.id   AF-A0A1F9Z550-F1
#
_cell.length_a   1.000
_cell.length_b   1.000
_cell.length_c   1.000
_cell.angle_alpha   90.00
_cell.angle_beta   90.00
_cell.angle_gamma   90.00
#
_symmetry.space_group_name_H-M   'P 1'
#
loop_
_entity.id
_entity.type
_entity.pdbx_description
1 polymer ?
#
loop_
_entity_poly.entity_id
_entity_poly.type
_entity_poly.pdbx_seq_one_letter_code
_entity_poly.pdbx_strand_id
1 'polypeptide(L)'
;MAAPALRAARLFVSASLVLGGFLLLIEARLVQDVPSGWAWIAVAAIVWSATLVVVLVLAAREPWPWTVPAAVLIGSMIAGVGWSHFDPAGHYVLGLLAPVVAVLTGVGLYRREPWAWPVALAIVAGIGPLFLAIVPLPAGAYLGALALFLVDALALLALAPEVFEKTPM
;
A
#
# COMPACT_ATOMS: atom_id res chain seq x y z
N MET A 1 -20.63 22.47 -1.53
CA MET A 1 -19.25 22.91 -1.15
C MET A 1 -18.25 21.74 -0.97
N ALA A 2 -18.63 20.48 -1.24
CA ALA A 2 -17.81 19.29 -0.92
C ALA A 2 -16.71 18.92 -1.94
N ALA A 3 -16.84 19.30 -3.21
CA ALA A 3 -15.90 18.92 -4.27
C ALA A 3 -14.41 19.31 -4.03
N PRO A 4 -14.06 20.52 -3.53
CA PRO A 4 -12.67 20.86 -3.27
C PRO A 4 -12.10 20.11 -2.05
N ALA A 5 -12.91 19.89 -1.01
CA ALA A 5 -12.48 19.17 0.19
C ALA A 5 -12.21 17.68 -0.11
N LEU A 6 -13.09 17.03 -0.88
CA LEU A 6 -12.89 15.64 -1.32
C LEU A 6 -11.69 15.51 -2.27
N ARG A 7 -11.48 16.48 -3.15
CA ARG A 7 -10.27 16.54 -3.98
C ARG A 7 -9.01 16.68 -3.12
N ALA A 8 -9.02 17.54 -2.10
CA ALA A 8 -7.89 17.71 -1.19
C ALA A 8 -7.62 16.45 -0.38
N ALA A 9 -8.66 15.79 0.17
CA ALA A 9 -8.54 14.53 0.90
C ALA A 9 -7.92 13.42 0.05
N ARG A 10 -8.38 13.25 -1.20
CA ARG A 10 -7.80 12.29 -2.14
C ARG A 10 -6.33 12.59 -2.43
N LEU A 11 -6.01 13.86 -2.72
CA LEU A 11 -4.62 14.26 -3.00
C LEU A 11 -3.72 14.01 -1.79
N PHE A 12 -4.21 14.31 -0.59
CA PHE A 12 -3.51 14.07 0.66
C PHE A 12 -3.20 12.57 0.83
N VAL A 13 -4.20 11.70 0.77
CA VAL A 13 -4.00 10.24 0.95
C VAL A 13 -3.10 9.66 -0.15
N SER A 14 -3.32 10.08 -1.41
CA SER A 14 -2.47 9.66 -2.52
C SER A 14 -1.01 10.07 -2.32
N ALA A 15 -0.77 11.31 -1.90
CA ALA A 15 0.58 11.79 -1.62
C ALA A 15 1.19 11.08 -0.41
N SER A 16 0.43 10.87 0.66
CA SER A 16 0.83 10.12 1.85
C SER A 16 1.32 8.72 1.47
N LEU A 17 0.52 7.97 0.71
CA LEU A 17 0.86 6.61 0.27
C LEU A 17 2.10 6.56 -0.64
N VAL A 18 2.21 7.49 -1.59
CA VAL A 18 3.37 7.55 -2.50
C VAL A 18 4.64 7.93 -1.73
N LEU A 19 4.59 8.96 -0.89
CA LEU A 19 5.72 9.38 -0.07
C LEU A 19 6.12 8.30 0.93
N GLY A 20 5.14 7.70 1.62
CA GLY A 20 5.35 6.58 2.53
C GLY A 20 6.01 5.39 1.83
N GLY A 21 5.56 5.05 0.62
CA GLY A 21 6.20 4.02 -0.19
C GLY A 21 7.68 4.33 -0.48
N PHE A 22 8.00 5.54 -0.94
CA PHE A 22 9.39 5.92 -1.18
C PHE A 22 10.25 5.91 0.09
N LEU A 23 9.70 6.35 1.23
CA LEU A 23 10.40 6.29 2.51
C LEU A 23 10.71 4.85 2.92
N LEU A 24 9.77 3.92 2.73
CA LEU A 24 10.00 2.50 2.99
C LEU A 24 11.11 1.92 2.10
N LEU A 25 11.22 2.33 0.82
CA LEU A 25 12.34 1.91 -0.04
C LEU A 25 13.69 2.43 0.44
N ILE A 26 13.73 3.68 0.93
CA ILE A 26 14.95 4.29 1.46
C ILE A 26 15.41 3.54 2.70
N GLU A 27 14.50 3.29 3.65
CA GLU A 27 14.77 2.54 4.88
C GLU A 27 15.23 1.10 4.58
N ALA A 28 14.59 0.43 3.61
CA ALA A 28 14.99 -0.92 3.19
C ALA A 28 16.45 -0.98 2.68
N ARG A 29 16.99 0.11 2.13
CA ARG A 29 18.39 0.19 1.66
C ARG A 29 19.39 0.41 2.80
N LEU A 30 18.95 0.99 3.92
CA LEU A 30 19.82 1.37 5.04
C LEU A 30 20.09 0.21 6.00
N VAL A 31 19.27 -0.85 5.97
CA VAL A 31 19.50 -2.09 6.72
C VAL A 31 20.58 -2.92 6.02
N GLN A 32 21.82 -2.84 6.51
CA GLN A 32 23.02 -3.39 5.84
C GLN A 32 23.37 -4.85 6.17
N ASP A 33 22.63 -5.52 7.06
CA ASP A 33 22.89 -6.93 7.38
C ASP A 33 22.08 -7.85 6.47
N VAL A 34 22.62 -8.04 5.27
CA VAL A 34 21.97 -8.82 4.22
C VAL A 34 22.43 -10.29 4.30
N PRO A 35 21.55 -11.25 4.63
CA PRO A 35 21.94 -12.65 4.83
C PRO A 35 22.45 -13.33 3.55
N SER A 36 23.34 -14.33 3.69
CA SER A 36 23.74 -15.18 2.57
C SER A 36 22.53 -15.88 1.96
N GLY A 37 22.26 -15.66 0.66
CA GLY A 37 21.08 -16.19 -0.04
C GLY A 37 19.97 -15.16 -0.31
N TRP A 38 20.11 -13.91 0.14
CA TRP A 38 19.12 -12.85 -0.11
C TRP A 38 18.85 -12.55 -1.59
N ALA A 39 19.83 -12.77 -2.47
CA ALA A 39 19.76 -12.32 -3.86
C ALA A 39 18.59 -12.95 -4.63
N TRP A 40 18.30 -14.24 -4.41
CA TRP A 40 17.17 -14.88 -5.06
C TRP A 40 15.82 -14.40 -4.48
N ILE A 41 15.76 -14.08 -3.19
CA ILE A 41 14.58 -13.52 -2.52
C ILE A 41 14.28 -12.13 -3.06
N ALA A 42 15.31 -11.29 -3.20
CA ALA A 42 15.18 -9.96 -3.79
C ALA A 42 14.72 -10.05 -5.25
N VAL A 43 15.30 -10.95 -6.04
CA VAL A 43 14.85 -11.20 -7.42
C VAL A 43 13.39 -11.65 -7.44
N ALA A 44 12.99 -12.60 -6.58
CA ALA A 44 11.61 -13.05 -6.51
C ALA A 44 10.63 -11.92 -6.13
N ALA A 45 11.00 -11.07 -5.17
CA ALA A 45 10.21 -9.91 -4.76
C ALA A 45 10.11 -8.87 -5.89
N ILE A 46 11.20 -8.62 -6.64
CA ILE A 46 11.20 -7.72 -7.79
C ILE A 46 10.32 -8.28 -8.91
N VAL A 47 10.46 -9.57 -9.22
CA VAL A 47 9.65 -10.25 -10.25
C VAL A 47 8.18 -10.19 -9.85
N TRP A 48 7.84 -10.51 -8.61
CA TRP A 48 6.46 -10.44 -8.12
C TRP A 48 5.91 -9.02 -8.18
N SER A 49 6.70 -8.03 -7.75
CA SER A 49 6.33 -6.61 -7.86
C SER A 49 6.07 -6.20 -9.30
N ALA A 50 6.92 -6.65 -10.24
CA ALA A 50 6.71 -6.42 -11.67
C ALA A 50 5.44 -7.11 -12.18
N THR A 51 5.14 -8.34 -11.72
CA THR A 51 3.88 -9.03 -12.01
C THR A 51 2.68 -8.23 -11.54
N LEU A 52 2.71 -7.66 -10.33
CA LEU A 52 1.62 -6.81 -9.82
C LEU A 52 1.42 -5.58 -10.71
N VAL A 53 2.50 -4.92 -11.12
CA VAL A 53 2.42 -3.79 -12.06
C VAL A 53 1.78 -4.23 -13.38
N VAL A 54 2.20 -5.36 -13.94
CA VAL A 54 1.62 -5.91 -15.18
C VAL A 54 0.13 -6.20 -15.00
N VAL A 55 -0.27 -6.84 -13.90
CA VAL A 55 -1.69 -7.10 -13.59
C VAL A 55 -2.50 -5.80 -13.57
N LEU A 56 -1.99 -4.74 -12.93
CA LEU A 56 -2.69 -3.44 -12.92
C LEU A 56 -2.73 -2.80 -14.30
N VAL A 57 -1.67 -2.90 -15.09
CA VAL A 57 -1.64 -2.39 -16.47
C VAL A 57 -2.65 -3.13 -17.35
N LEU A 58 -2.79 -4.44 -17.19
CA LEU A 58 -3.77 -5.25 -17.90
C LEU A 58 -5.20 -4.92 -17.43
N ALA A 59 -5.42 -4.83 -16.12
CA ALA A 59 -6.70 -4.45 -15.54
C ALA A 59 -7.15 -3.03 -15.93
N ALA A 60 -6.22 -2.14 -16.26
CA ALA A 60 -6.52 -0.81 -16.79
C ALA A 60 -6.88 -0.81 -18.29
N ARG A 61 -6.49 -1.85 -19.03
CA ARG A 61 -6.74 -1.98 -20.48
C ARG A 61 -7.96 -2.82 -20.80
N GLU A 62 -8.31 -3.75 -19.92
CA GLU A 62 -9.42 -4.69 -20.10
C GLU A 62 -10.48 -4.51 -19.02
N PRO A 63 -11.75 -4.87 -19.27
CA PRO A 63 -12.86 -4.65 -18.34
C PRO A 63 -12.87 -5.67 -17.19
N TRP A 64 -11.79 -5.70 -16.41
CA TRP A 64 -11.70 -6.57 -15.24
C TRP A 64 -12.60 -6.02 -14.12
N PRO A 65 -13.26 -6.87 -13.33
CA PRO A 65 -13.90 -6.43 -12.10
C PRO A 65 -12.85 -5.78 -11.19
N TRP A 66 -13.15 -4.61 -10.62
CA TRP A 66 -12.24 -3.87 -9.75
C TRP A 66 -11.77 -4.70 -8.53
N THR A 67 -12.55 -5.70 -8.14
CA THR A 67 -12.21 -6.62 -7.05
C THR A 67 -10.97 -7.46 -7.36
N VAL A 68 -10.68 -7.75 -8.63
CA VAL A 68 -9.53 -8.59 -9.02
C VAL A 68 -8.19 -7.91 -8.72
N PRO A 69 -7.88 -6.71 -9.24
CA PRO A 69 -6.63 -6.03 -8.89
C PRO A 69 -6.53 -5.72 -7.39
N ALA A 70 -7.64 -5.37 -6.73
CA ALA A 70 -7.66 -5.17 -5.28
C ALA A 70 -7.30 -6.45 -4.51
N ALA A 71 -7.92 -7.58 -4.85
CA ALA A 71 -7.65 -8.86 -4.21
C ALA A 71 -6.21 -9.34 -4.44
N VAL A 72 -5.67 -9.12 -5.64
CA VAL A 72 -4.28 -9.48 -5.96
C VAL A 72 -3.30 -8.68 -5.10
N LEU A 73 -3.49 -7.36 -4.95
CA LEU A 73 -2.63 -6.52 -4.11
C LEU A 73 -2.75 -6.87 -2.62
N ILE A 74 -3.99 -6.94 -2.10
CA ILE A 74 -4.26 -7.25 -0.69
C ILE A 74 -3.77 -8.67 -0.35
N GLY A 75 -4.10 -9.65 -1.19
CA GLY A 75 -3.69 -11.03 -1.03
C GLY A 75 -2.18 -11.19 -1.04
N SER A 76 -1.47 -10.46 -1.91
CA SER A 76 0.00 -10.44 -1.92
C SER A 76 0.59 -9.91 -0.62
N MET A 77 0.01 -8.84 -0.07
CA MET A 77 0.46 -8.30 1.22
C MET A 77 0.17 -9.25 2.38
N ILE A 78 -1.02 -9.86 2.42
CA ILE A 78 -1.37 -10.87 3.42
C ILE A 78 -0.43 -12.07 3.33
N ALA A 79 -0.13 -12.56 2.13
CA ALA A 79 0.80 -13.65 1.92
C ALA A 79 2.22 -13.29 2.39
N GLY A 80 2.67 -12.07 2.12
CA GLY A 80 3.95 -11.57 2.63
C GLY A 80 4.00 -11.53 4.15
N VAL A 81 2.96 -10.99 4.80
CA VAL A 81 2.82 -10.94 6.28
C VAL A 81 2.73 -12.33 6.88
N GLY A 82 1.99 -13.24 6.24
CA GLY A 82 1.92 -14.63 6.65
C GLY A 82 3.29 -15.30 6.57
N TRP A 83 4.02 -15.11 5.47
CA TRP A 83 5.35 -15.68 5.32
C TRP A 83 6.34 -15.11 6.35
N SER A 84 6.34 -13.80 6.60
CA SER A 84 7.25 -13.20 7.59
C SER A 84 7.06 -13.74 9.00
N HIS A 85 5.86 -14.22 9.33
CA HIS A 85 5.62 -14.90 10.60
C HIS A 85 6.35 -16.26 10.72
N PHE A 86 6.51 -16.98 9.62
CA PHE A 86 7.11 -18.33 9.61
C PHE A 86 8.60 -18.34 9.23
N ASP A 87 9.08 -17.32 8.51
CA ASP A 87 10.44 -17.25 7.98
C ASP A 87 10.93 -15.79 7.89
N PRO A 88 12.11 -15.46 8.46
CA PRO A 88 12.72 -14.14 8.33
C PRO A 88 12.85 -13.62 6.89
N ALA A 89 12.99 -14.52 5.90
CA ALA A 89 12.99 -14.18 4.48
C ALA A 89 11.75 -13.35 4.06
N GLY A 90 10.60 -13.63 4.67
CA GLY A 90 9.35 -12.93 4.38
C GLY A 90 9.40 -11.44 4.73
N HIS A 91 10.19 -11.03 5.73
CA HIS A 91 10.38 -9.61 6.05
C HIS A 91 11.10 -8.85 4.93
N TYR A 92 12.07 -9.48 4.26
CA TYR A 92 12.77 -8.88 3.13
C TYR A 92 11.87 -8.74 1.90
N VAL A 93 11.03 -9.75 1.63
CA VAL A 93 10.02 -9.67 0.55
C VAL A 93 9.03 -8.55 0.83
N LEU A 94 8.51 -8.47 2.05
CA LEU A 94 7.61 -7.38 2.47
C LEU A 94 8.25 -6.01 2.36
N GLY A 95 9.52 -5.86 2.74
CA GLY A 95 10.26 -4.62 2.64
C GLY A 95 10.36 -4.09 1.21
N LEU A 96 10.34 -4.96 0.21
CA LEU A 96 10.32 -4.59 -1.22
C LEU A 96 8.90 -4.45 -1.77
N LEU A 97 7.98 -5.30 -1.33
CA LEU A 97 6.61 -5.35 -1.82
C LEU A 97 5.74 -4.20 -1.29
N ALA A 98 5.81 -3.93 0.01
CA ALA A 98 4.99 -2.93 0.68
C ALA A 98 5.15 -1.52 0.06
N PRO A 99 6.38 -1.06 -0.25
CA PRO A 99 6.55 0.20 -0.97
C PRO A 99 5.87 0.25 -2.33
N VAL A 100 6.02 -0.81 -3.12
CA VAL A 100 5.44 -0.89 -4.47
C VAL A 100 3.93 -0.84 -4.38
N VAL A 101 3.34 -1.64 -3.49
CA VAL A 101 1.89 -1.65 -3.25
C VAL A 101 1.40 -0.27 -2.77
N ALA A 102 2.13 0.40 -1.86
CA ALA A 102 1.78 1.74 -1.40
C ALA A 102 1.80 2.77 -2.55
N VAL A 103 2.86 2.80 -3.36
CA VAL A 103 2.98 3.72 -4.51
C VAL A 103 1.87 3.45 -5.53
N LEU A 104 1.66 2.18 -5.91
CA LEU A 104 0.61 1.81 -6.86
C LEU A 104 -0.78 2.22 -6.35
N THR A 105 -1.05 2.01 -5.07
CA THR A 105 -2.30 2.40 -4.44
C THR A 105 -2.49 3.91 -4.43
N GLY A 106 -1.45 4.68 -4.07
CA GLY A 106 -1.50 6.14 -4.10
C GLY A 106 -1.77 6.70 -5.49
N VAL A 107 -1.09 6.15 -6.51
CA VAL A 107 -1.31 6.49 -7.93
C VAL A 107 -2.71 6.08 -8.39
N GLY A 108 -3.19 4.89 -8.02
CA GLY A 108 -4.54 4.43 -8.35
C GLY A 108 -5.61 5.33 -7.75
N LEU A 109 -5.45 5.72 -6.48
CA LEU A 109 -6.37 6.62 -5.80
C LEU A 109 -6.36 8.02 -6.46
N TYR A 110 -5.19 8.51 -6.88
CA TYR A 110 -5.06 9.78 -7.61
C TYR A 110 -5.79 9.72 -8.96
N ARG A 111 -5.66 8.60 -9.67
CA ARG A 111 -6.33 8.31 -10.94
C ARG A 111 -7.82 7.95 -10.80
N ARG A 112 -8.33 7.86 -9.56
CA ARG A 112 -9.71 7.44 -9.24
C ARG A 112 -10.04 6.03 -9.67
N GLU A 113 -9.05 5.15 -9.61
CA GLU A 113 -9.24 3.73 -9.85
C GLU A 113 -10.06 3.11 -8.71
N PRO A 114 -11.17 2.41 -8.99
CA PRO A 114 -12.08 1.89 -7.96
C PRO A 114 -11.41 0.84 -7.05
N TRP A 115 -10.44 0.09 -7.57
CA TRP A 115 -9.70 -0.92 -6.80
C TRP A 115 -8.75 -0.31 -5.77
N ALA A 116 -8.35 0.95 -5.92
CA ALA A 116 -7.35 1.56 -5.05
C ALA A 116 -7.92 1.91 -3.67
N TRP A 117 -9.21 2.23 -3.56
CA TRP A 117 -9.84 2.55 -2.29
C TRP A 117 -9.78 1.41 -1.26
N PRO A 118 -10.23 0.17 -1.57
CA PRO A 118 -10.16 -0.93 -0.60
C PRO A 118 -8.72 -1.32 -0.26
N VAL A 119 -7.78 -1.19 -1.20
CA VAL A 119 -6.35 -1.45 -0.94
C VAL A 119 -5.79 -0.38 0.00
N ALA A 120 -6.09 0.90 -0.23
CA ALA A 120 -5.68 2.00 0.64
C ALA A 120 -6.22 1.81 2.07
N LEU A 121 -7.50 1.42 2.19
CA LEU A 121 -8.11 1.13 3.47
C LEU A 121 -7.41 -0.04 4.18
N ALA A 122 -7.10 -1.13 3.47
CA ALA A 122 -6.38 -2.27 4.03
C ALA A 122 -4.96 -1.89 4.52
N ILE A 123 -4.25 -1.04 3.76
CA ILE A 123 -2.94 -0.53 4.15
C ILE A 123 -3.06 0.31 5.43
N VAL A 124 -3.97 1.28 5.46
CA VAL A 124 -4.02 2.29 6.51
C VAL A 124 -4.66 1.76 7.80
N ALA A 125 -5.70 0.95 7.71
CA ALA A 125 -6.44 0.46 8.88
C ALA A 125 -5.94 -0.89 9.41
N GLY A 126 -5.22 -1.67 8.60
CA GLY A 126 -4.76 -3.01 8.96
C GLY A 126 -3.25 -3.15 8.92
N ILE A 127 -2.69 -3.15 7.71
CA ILE A 127 -1.32 -3.61 7.46
C ILE A 127 -0.29 -2.63 8.04
N GLY A 128 -0.46 -1.32 7.83
CA GLY A 128 0.42 -0.27 8.33
C GLY A 128 0.52 -0.22 9.87
N PRO A 129 -0.60 -0.16 10.61
CA PRO A 129 -0.60 -0.24 12.06
C PRO A 129 0.02 -1.54 12.60
N LEU A 130 -0.19 -2.68 11.92
CA LEU A 130 0.46 -3.94 12.26
C LEU A 130 1.99 -3.83 12.13
N PHE A 131 2.49 -3.21 11.06
CA PHE A 131 3.92 -2.94 10.92
C PHE A 131 4.46 -2.04 12.05
N LEU A 132 3.74 -0.97 12.42
CA LEU A 132 4.15 -0.11 13.53
C LEU A 132 4.24 -0.85 14.87
N ALA A 133 3.43 -1.88 15.07
CA ALA A 133 3.45 -2.67 16.30
C ALA A 133 4.66 -3.62 16.39
N ILE A 134 5.29 -3.94 15.26
CA ILE A 134 6.37 -4.94 15.18
C ILE A 134 7.74 -4.26 14.98
N VAL A 135 7.77 -3.10 14.32
CA VAL A 135 9.02 -2.37 14.05
C VAL A 135 9.43 -1.55 15.27
N PRO A 136 10.68 -1.68 15.76
CA PRO A 136 11.17 -0.88 16.88
C PRO A 136 11.45 0.55 16.43
N LEU A 137 10.46 1.43 16.58
CA LEU A 137 10.56 2.85 16.24
C LEU A 137 10.76 3.72 17.48
N PRO A 138 11.52 4.84 17.38
CA PRO A 138 11.51 5.89 18.39
C PRO A 138 10.08 6.39 18.63
N ALA A 139 9.72 6.69 19.88
CA ALA A 139 8.35 7.05 20.27
C ALA A 139 7.74 8.18 19.40
N GLY A 140 8.53 9.20 19.06
CA GLY A 140 8.08 10.29 18.19
C GLY A 140 7.72 9.83 16.77
N ALA A 141 8.52 8.94 16.18
CA ALA A 141 8.26 8.39 14.84
C ALA A 141 7.03 7.47 14.85
N TYR A 142 6.87 6.66 15.89
CA TYR A 142 5.68 5.83 16.09
C TYR A 142 4.40 6.67 16.17
N LEU A 143 4.39 7.71 17.02
CA LEU A 143 3.22 8.58 17.18
C LEU A 143 2.91 9.37 15.90
N GLY A 144 3.94 9.85 15.20
CA GLY A 144 3.76 10.55 13.92
C GLY A 144 3.14 9.64 12.85
N ALA A 145 3.64 8.40 12.72
CA ALA A 145 3.09 7.43 11.77
C ALA A 145 1.66 7.00 12.14
N LEU A 146 1.38 6.79 13.43
CA LEU A 146 0.04 6.46 13.90
C LEU A 146 -0.95 7.59 13.62
N ALA A 147 -0.57 8.84 13.91
CA ALA A 147 -1.39 10.01 13.60
C ALA A 147 -1.65 10.13 12.09
N LEU A 148 -0.62 9.90 11.26
CA LEU A 148 -0.77 9.90 9.81
C LEU A 148 -1.77 8.82 9.34
N PHE A 149 -1.67 7.59 9.85
CA PHE A 149 -2.63 6.54 9.52
C PHE A 149 -4.06 6.88 9.95
N LEU A 150 -4.25 7.49 11.12
CA LEU A 150 -5.57 7.94 11.56
C LEU A 150 -6.15 9.01 10.62
N VAL A 151 -5.34 9.99 10.21
CA VAL A 151 -5.77 11.04 9.28
C VAL A 151 -6.08 10.45 7.90
N ASP A 152 -5.25 9.53 7.40
CA ASP A 152 -5.50 8.83 6.14
C ASP A 152 -6.80 8.01 6.19
N ALA A 153 -7.08 7.33 7.31
CA ALA A 153 -8.30 6.54 7.48
C ALA A 153 -9.54 7.44 7.45
N LEU A 154 -9.51 8.57 8.17
CA LEU A 154 -10.59 9.54 8.17
C LEU A 154 -10.81 10.15 6.78
N ALA A 155 -9.72 10.48 6.07
CA ALA A 155 -9.79 10.98 4.71
C ALA A 155 -10.38 9.93 3.74
N LEU A 156 -9.99 8.65 3.86
CA LEU A 156 -10.55 7.56 3.06
C LEU A 156 -12.03 7.32 3.34
N LEU A 157 -12.46 7.42 4.60
CA LEU A 157 -13.88 7.34 4.98
C LEU A 157 -14.68 8.50 4.38
N ALA A 158 -14.12 9.72 4.39
CA ALA A 158 -14.73 10.87 3.73
C ALA A 158 -14.87 10.69 2.21
N LEU A 159 -13.98 9.91 1.59
CA LEU A 159 -14.05 9.56 0.16
C LEU A 159 -15.01 8.40 -0.15
N ALA A 160 -15.49 7.65 0.85
CA ALA A 160 -16.34 6.49 0.63
C ALA A 160 -17.61 6.78 -0.21
N PRO A 161 -18.31 7.92 -0.03
CA PRO A 161 -19.46 8.26 -0.88
C PRO A 161 -19.09 8.39 -2.37
N GLU A 162 -17.93 8.96 -2.72
CA GLU A 162 -17.50 9.06 -4.13
C GLU A 162 -17.23 7.68 -4.78
N VAL A 163 -16.99 6.64 -3.96
CA VAL A 163 -16.66 5.30 -4.43
C VAL A 163 -17.89 4.40 -4.48
N PHE A 164 -18.79 4.51 -3.50
CA PHE A 164 -19.94 3.61 -3.33
C PHE A 164 -21.30 4.21 -3.69
N GLU A 165 -21.45 5.54 -3.69
CA GLU A 165 -22.70 6.17 -4.14
C GLU A 165 -22.65 6.36 -5.67
N LYS A 166 -23.36 5.46 -6.35
CA LYS A 166 -23.68 5.50 -7.78
C LYS A 166 -23.96 6.94 -8.24
N THR A 167 -23.17 7.46 -9.17
CA THR A 167 -23.69 8.47 -10.10
C THR A 167 -24.81 7.77 -10.89
N PRO A 168 -26.08 8.21 -10.79
CA PRO A 168 -27.08 7.72 -11.73
C PRO A 168 -26.60 8.10 -13.14
N MET A 169 -26.42 7.10 -14.01
CA MET A 169 -26.44 7.33 -15.45
C MET A 169 -27.87 7.65 -15.88
#